data_AF-A0A1H6RHY4-F1
#
_entry.id   AF-A0A1H6RHY4-F1
#
_cell.length_a   1.000
_cell.length_b   1.000
_cell.length_c   1.000
_cell.angle_alpha   90.00
_cell.angle_beta   90.00
_cell.angle_gamma   90.00
#
_symmetry.space_group_name_H-M   'P 1'
#
loop_
_entity.id
_entity.type
_entity.pdbx_description
1 polymer ?
#
loop_
_entity_poly.entity_id
_entity_poly.type
_entity_poly.pdbx_seq_one_letter_code
_entity_poly.pdbx_strand_id
1 'polypeptide(L)'
;MLENYLKIAIRNIWRRKFYAAVNIGGLAIGLAVCLAIVFYVKHEFTYDRHHDKSDRIVRITTKFETPDKPMLIANTPVLLASYLNKDYPEIEKTARLQITEATVKHHQQLRNEQNVYFSEQSVFNIFSFPFLEGNATNALAKPDKAVVTQKFAEKYFGNTSALGRIIQINQTHYEITGVMANQPSNSDLKISVLLSRDFSGTNDWLTDDFPVYTFALFTQNPDLKSLDKKLQALSQRYIQPELKAQGADGYKLIFQTEPLKDVHYSVGKMGDTPKGDRRYGYLFSFLALFVLIIAVLNYINLLTATAMERSREVGVRKANGARRGQLVWQFLFESLIITAASVIIGALILKMSIPFLNSLLQIVLIVAWSDVIVVGALSLVIITVLAGVYPSFILSSFKPVKALKGALTSGGQSVWLRKGITLFQFSLAVATVFGVLVIHQQMKFLRNHNPGFDRAQIMAISSPDDSAGRSKMKAFAAMLRQQSYVQQVTVGSNVMSVEEIYPAGTTIFKSNGKRKEVISNYFFIDEHFLPMLNIKLLQGRNLSSDRVSDINGGFIVNEAFVKMSGWKNPVGEPIDGSAALPITFT
;
A
#
# COMPACT_ATOMS: atom_id res chain seq x y z
N MET A 1 25.29 -42.96 -19.10
CA MET A 1 24.98 -42.94 -17.64
C MET A 1 23.76 -42.08 -17.31
N LEU A 2 23.65 -40.85 -17.83
CA LEU A 2 22.51 -39.94 -17.58
C LEU A 2 21.14 -40.56 -17.94
N GLU A 3 21.02 -41.22 -19.10
CA GLU A 3 19.78 -41.91 -19.50
C GLU A 3 19.35 -43.00 -18.51
N ASN A 4 20.31 -43.73 -17.94
CA ASN A 4 20.03 -44.75 -16.94
C ASN A 4 19.55 -44.12 -15.64
N TYR A 5 20.14 -43.01 -15.20
CA TYR A 5 19.67 -42.29 -14.02
C TYR A 5 18.25 -41.72 -14.22
N LEU A 6 17.95 -41.18 -15.39
CA LEU A 6 16.61 -40.70 -15.75
C LEU A 6 15.57 -41.83 -15.74
N LYS A 7 15.85 -42.95 -16.42
CA LYS A 7 14.97 -44.12 -16.44
C LYS A 7 14.72 -44.66 -15.02
N ILE A 8 15.76 -44.72 -14.19
CA ILE A 8 15.62 -45.22 -12.82
C ILE A 8 14.80 -44.25 -11.96
N ALA A 9 15.05 -42.95 -12.03
CA ALA A 9 14.30 -41.95 -11.26
C ALA A 9 12.81 -41.95 -11.62
N ILE A 10 12.47 -41.94 -12.92
CA ILE A 10 11.08 -41.99 -13.38
C ILE A 10 10.40 -43.28 -12.93
N ARG A 11 11.07 -44.43 -13.06
CA ARG A 11 10.53 -45.72 -12.61
C ARG A 11 10.29 -45.73 -11.10
N ASN A 12 11.15 -45.08 -10.32
CA ASN A 12 11.02 -45.01 -8.86
C ASN A 12 9.83 -44.13 -8.44
N ILE A 13 9.68 -42.97 -9.09
CA ILE A 13 8.53 -42.08 -8.92
C ILE A 13 7.21 -42.82 -9.21
N TRP A 14 7.15 -43.56 -10.31
CA TRP A 14 5.96 -44.34 -10.69
C TRP A 14 5.64 -45.50 -9.75
N ARG A 15 6.66 -46.17 -9.20
CA ARG A 15 6.46 -47.25 -8.22
C ARG A 15 6.04 -46.73 -6.85
N ARG A 16 6.47 -45.52 -6.47
CA ARG A 16 6.22 -44.89 -5.16
C ARG A 16 5.37 -43.63 -5.30
N LYS A 17 4.18 -43.77 -5.91
CA LYS A 17 3.29 -42.65 -6.25
C LYS A 17 2.92 -41.76 -5.07
N PHE A 18 2.58 -42.36 -3.91
CA PHE A 18 2.24 -41.60 -2.71
C PHE A 18 3.43 -40.76 -2.20
N TYR A 19 4.61 -41.37 -2.10
CA TYR A 19 5.83 -40.66 -1.72
C TYR A 19 6.16 -39.53 -2.70
N ALA A 20 6.07 -39.77 -4.00
CA ALA A 20 6.30 -38.75 -5.01
C ALA A 20 5.26 -37.62 -4.91
N ALA A 21 3.98 -37.94 -4.75
CA ALA A 21 2.89 -36.96 -4.64
C ALA A 21 3.05 -36.06 -3.41
N VAL A 22 3.37 -36.64 -2.23
CA VAL A 22 3.56 -35.87 -1.00
C VAL A 22 4.78 -34.95 -1.09
N ASN A 23 5.91 -35.43 -1.61
CA ASN A 23 7.12 -34.61 -1.72
C ASN A 23 6.99 -33.54 -2.80
N ILE A 24 6.50 -33.91 -3.98
CA ILE A 24 6.32 -32.96 -5.08
C ILE A 24 5.26 -31.93 -4.72
N GLY A 25 4.12 -32.36 -4.19
CA GLY A 25 3.03 -31.48 -3.80
C GLY A 25 3.41 -30.55 -2.64
N GLY A 26 4.02 -31.08 -1.58
CA GLY A 26 4.44 -30.28 -0.43
C GLY A 26 5.49 -29.23 -0.81
N LEU A 27 6.48 -29.61 -1.62
CA LEU A 27 7.51 -28.67 -2.09
C LEU A 27 6.93 -27.66 -3.08
N ALA A 28 6.06 -28.09 -4.00
CA ALA A 28 5.40 -27.21 -4.96
C ALA A 28 4.52 -26.14 -4.28
N ILE A 29 3.72 -26.53 -3.29
CA ILE A 29 2.89 -25.59 -2.52
C ILE A 29 3.78 -24.62 -1.73
N GLY A 30 4.80 -25.12 -1.03
CA GLY A 30 5.75 -24.27 -0.30
C GLY A 30 6.46 -23.26 -1.19
N LEU A 31 6.91 -23.70 -2.37
CA LEU A 31 7.51 -22.82 -3.38
C LEU A 31 6.51 -21.82 -3.96
N ALA A 32 5.28 -22.23 -4.26
CA ALA A 32 4.25 -21.32 -4.77
C ALA A 32 3.92 -20.20 -3.77
N VAL A 33 3.75 -20.56 -2.48
CA VAL A 33 3.52 -19.60 -1.41
C VAL A 33 4.72 -18.67 -1.24
N CYS A 34 5.94 -19.23 -1.23
CA CYS A 34 7.18 -18.44 -1.13
C CYS A 34 7.29 -17.44 -2.28
N LEU A 35 7.10 -17.88 -3.53
CA LEU A 35 7.13 -17.02 -4.71
C LEU A 35 6.05 -15.93 -4.63
N ALA A 36 4.81 -16.28 -4.26
CA ALA A 36 3.73 -15.31 -4.12
C ALA A 36 4.10 -14.20 -3.12
N ILE A 37 4.64 -14.57 -1.96
CA ILE A 37 5.10 -13.60 -0.95
C ILE A 37 6.27 -12.77 -1.48
N VAL A 38 7.25 -13.38 -2.16
CA VAL A 38 8.40 -12.65 -2.73
C VAL A 38 7.94 -11.63 -3.77
N PHE A 39 7.00 -11.95 -4.65
CA PHE A 39 6.47 -10.99 -5.62
C PHE A 39 5.64 -9.89 -4.95
N TYR A 40 4.90 -10.21 -3.89
CA TYR A 40 4.21 -9.21 -3.09
C TYR A 40 5.20 -8.24 -2.42
N VAL A 41 6.23 -8.76 -1.76
CA VAL A 41 7.29 -7.96 -1.13
C VAL A 41 8.03 -7.13 -2.17
N LYS A 42 8.31 -7.69 -3.36
CA LYS A 42 8.93 -6.95 -4.45
C LYS A 42 8.01 -5.81 -4.92
N HIS A 43 6.72 -6.07 -5.09
CA HIS A 43 5.72 -5.06 -5.45
C HIS A 43 5.74 -3.90 -4.44
N GLU A 44 5.71 -4.22 -3.14
CA GLU A 44 5.78 -3.26 -2.05
C GLU A 44 7.07 -2.41 -2.09
N PHE A 45 8.25 -3.04 -2.17
CA PHE A 45 9.53 -2.32 -2.15
C PHE A 45 9.90 -1.59 -3.45
N THR A 46 9.11 -1.76 -4.51
CA THR A 46 9.34 -1.13 -5.82
C THR A 46 8.38 0.00 -6.14
N TYR A 47 7.66 0.52 -5.13
CA TYR A 47 6.81 1.70 -5.28
C TYR A 47 7.56 2.88 -5.94
N ASP A 48 6.92 3.45 -6.96
CA ASP A 48 7.38 4.59 -7.80
C ASP A 48 8.76 4.43 -8.48
N ARG A 49 9.34 3.23 -8.47
CA ARG A 49 10.61 2.94 -9.16
C ARG A 49 10.48 2.77 -10.67
N HIS A 50 9.26 2.85 -11.20
CA HIS A 50 9.00 2.73 -12.63
C HIS A 50 9.32 4.01 -13.42
N HIS A 51 9.58 5.14 -12.75
CA HIS A 51 10.03 6.36 -13.39
C HIS A 51 11.55 6.34 -13.62
N ASP A 52 11.99 6.72 -14.82
CA ASP A 52 13.39 6.65 -15.25
C ASP A 52 14.31 7.50 -14.37
N LYS A 53 13.79 8.63 -13.87
CA LYS A 53 14.53 9.60 -13.05
C LYS A 53 14.27 9.45 -11.54
N SER A 54 13.67 8.33 -11.08
CA SER A 54 13.21 8.15 -9.69
C SER A 54 14.27 8.41 -8.60
N ASP A 55 15.56 8.22 -8.89
CA ASP A 55 16.67 8.53 -7.96
C ASP A 55 16.90 10.04 -7.72
N ARG A 56 16.44 10.90 -8.64
CA ARG A 56 16.65 12.35 -8.61
C ARG A 56 15.36 13.13 -8.36
N ILE A 57 14.23 12.44 -8.17
CA ILE A 57 12.94 13.08 -7.88
C ILE A 57 12.75 13.14 -6.37
N VAL A 58 12.45 14.34 -5.88
CA VAL A 58 12.25 14.63 -4.47
C VAL A 58 10.88 15.30 -4.30
N ARG A 59 10.07 14.76 -3.40
CA ARG A 59 8.86 15.42 -2.91
C ARG A 59 9.22 16.37 -1.79
N ILE A 60 8.60 17.54 -1.77
CA ILE A 60 8.76 18.51 -0.68
C ILE A 60 7.43 18.59 0.07
N THR A 61 7.52 18.56 1.40
CA THR A 61 6.37 18.53 2.32
C THR A 61 6.51 19.65 3.35
N THR A 62 5.42 19.98 4.04
CA THR A 62 5.39 21.04 5.04
C THR A 62 5.30 20.47 6.45
N LYS A 63 6.20 20.90 7.33
CA LYS A 63 6.06 20.83 8.79
C LYS A 63 5.67 22.21 9.30
N PHE A 64 4.46 22.33 9.81
CA PHE A 64 3.95 23.57 10.40
C PHE A 64 4.06 23.49 11.93
N GLU A 65 5.04 24.16 12.52
CA GLU A 65 5.19 24.25 13.97
C GLU A 65 4.19 25.27 14.52
N THR A 66 3.37 24.84 15.48
CA THR A 66 2.50 25.71 16.27
C THR A 66 2.97 25.74 17.72
N PRO A 67 2.46 26.68 18.55
CA PRO A 67 2.82 26.74 19.98
C PRO A 67 2.55 25.45 20.76
N ASP A 68 1.61 24.61 20.32
CA ASP A 68 1.21 23.38 21.02
C ASP A 68 1.84 22.11 20.40
N LYS A 69 1.63 21.85 19.10
CA LYS A 69 2.10 20.62 18.44
C LYS A 69 2.40 20.83 16.95
N PRO A 70 3.56 20.36 16.44
CA PRO A 70 3.84 20.44 15.03
C PRO A 70 2.88 19.58 14.20
N MET A 71 2.50 20.12 13.06
CA MET A 71 1.67 19.50 12.05
C MET A 71 2.57 19.02 10.91
N LEU A 72 2.34 17.83 10.39
CA LEU A 72 3.02 17.31 9.21
C LEU A 72 1.99 17.25 8.08
N ILE A 73 2.32 17.82 6.93
CA ILE A 73 1.41 18.03 5.81
C ILE A 73 2.14 17.64 4.53
N ALA A 74 1.53 16.79 3.70
CA ALA A 74 2.15 16.29 2.47
C ALA A 74 2.23 17.35 1.36
N ASN A 75 1.40 18.39 1.48
CA ASN A 75 1.28 19.47 0.52
C ASN A 75 2.13 20.68 0.92
N THR A 76 2.25 21.62 -0.02
CA THR A 76 3.07 22.83 0.07
C THR A 76 2.35 24.03 -0.52
N PRO A 77 2.80 25.27 -0.23
CA PRO A 77 2.33 26.47 -0.92
C PRO A 77 2.62 26.42 -2.41
N VAL A 78 1.74 27.02 -3.22
CA VAL A 78 1.86 27.09 -4.69
C VAL A 78 3.18 27.76 -5.12
N LEU A 79 3.60 28.81 -4.42
CA LEU A 79 4.80 29.60 -4.72
C LEU A 79 6.11 28.83 -4.61
N LEU A 80 6.16 27.79 -3.78
CA LEU A 80 7.39 27.06 -3.50
C LEU A 80 8.06 26.59 -4.79
N ALA A 81 7.31 25.96 -5.69
CA ALA A 81 7.82 25.44 -6.96
C ALA A 81 8.46 26.51 -7.85
N SER A 82 7.92 27.74 -7.85
CA SER A 82 8.43 28.87 -8.61
C SER A 82 9.79 29.34 -8.08
N TYR A 83 9.91 29.48 -6.76
CA TYR A 83 11.19 29.86 -6.12
C TYR A 83 12.24 28.76 -6.25
N LEU A 84 11.83 27.49 -6.20
CA LEU A 84 12.73 26.36 -6.44
C LEU A 84 13.37 26.41 -7.83
N ASN A 85 12.58 26.65 -8.87
CA ASN A 85 13.12 26.79 -10.23
C ASN A 85 14.02 28.02 -10.41
N LYS A 86 13.75 29.12 -9.68
CA LYS A 86 14.43 30.40 -9.85
C LYS A 86 15.74 30.48 -9.07
N ASP A 87 15.72 30.08 -7.80
CA ASP A 87 16.78 30.38 -6.83
C ASP A 87 17.75 29.20 -6.62
N TYR A 88 17.43 28.00 -7.14
CA TYR A 88 18.19 26.77 -6.88
C TYR A 88 18.64 26.08 -8.18
N PRO A 89 19.85 26.37 -8.70
CA PRO A 89 20.32 25.85 -9.99
C PRO A 89 20.52 24.32 -9.99
N GLU A 90 20.61 23.67 -8.83
CA GLU A 90 20.65 22.21 -8.74
C GLU A 90 19.32 21.53 -9.13
N ILE A 91 18.20 22.29 -9.15
CA ILE A 91 16.87 21.82 -9.54
C ILE A 91 16.68 22.07 -11.05
N GLU A 92 16.46 20.98 -11.80
CA GLU A 92 16.24 21.01 -13.25
C GLU A 92 14.83 21.51 -13.58
N LYS A 93 13.82 20.96 -12.88
CA LYS A 93 12.40 21.28 -13.04
C LYS A 93 11.62 20.99 -11.76
N THR A 94 10.55 21.73 -11.56
CA THR A 94 9.51 21.40 -10.58
C THR A 94 8.15 21.17 -11.24
N ALA A 95 7.31 20.38 -10.60
CA ALA A 95 5.91 20.19 -10.97
C ALA A 95 5.03 20.24 -9.73
N ARG A 96 3.84 20.82 -9.91
CA ARG A 96 2.79 20.91 -8.91
C ARG A 96 1.63 20.03 -9.31
N LEU A 97 1.04 19.36 -8.33
CA LEU A 97 -0.15 18.53 -8.48
C LEU A 97 -1.16 18.95 -7.42
N GLN A 98 -2.21 19.63 -7.84
CA GLN A 98 -3.32 20.02 -6.95
C GLN A 98 -4.46 19.03 -7.14
N ILE A 99 -4.86 18.35 -6.07
CA ILE A 99 -6.02 17.46 -6.08
C ILE A 99 -7.27 18.29 -6.39
N THR A 100 -8.16 17.73 -7.22
CA THR A 100 -9.50 18.26 -7.41
C THR A 100 -10.50 17.12 -7.44
N GLU A 101 -11.64 17.30 -6.78
CA GLU A 101 -12.79 16.43 -7.02
C GLU A 101 -13.28 16.64 -8.45
N ALA A 102 -13.52 15.58 -9.19
CA ALA A 102 -13.92 15.69 -10.59
C ALA A 102 -15.29 15.07 -10.83
N THR A 103 -16.28 15.89 -11.13
CA THR A 103 -17.55 15.44 -11.70
C THR A 103 -17.46 15.49 -13.21
N VAL A 104 -17.37 14.32 -13.83
CA VAL A 104 -17.31 14.16 -15.28
C VAL A 104 -18.74 14.07 -15.81
N LYS A 105 -19.06 14.94 -16.76
CA LYS A 105 -20.29 14.87 -17.56
C LYS A 105 -19.97 14.31 -18.93
N HIS A 106 -20.54 13.15 -19.23
CA HIS A 106 -20.45 12.54 -20.55
C HIS A 106 -21.86 12.15 -21.03
N HIS A 107 -22.26 12.68 -22.17
CA HIS A 107 -23.66 12.70 -22.64
C HIS A 107 -24.62 13.30 -21.61
N GLN A 108 -25.41 12.47 -20.93
CA GLN A 108 -26.38 12.86 -19.89
C GLN A 108 -26.05 12.30 -18.51
N GLN A 109 -24.95 11.55 -18.37
CA GLN A 109 -24.55 10.96 -17.10
C GLN A 109 -23.49 11.82 -16.41
N LEU A 110 -23.68 12.02 -15.11
CA LEU A 110 -22.69 12.61 -14.22
C LEU A 110 -22.05 11.49 -13.41
N ARG A 111 -20.72 11.47 -13.36
CA ARG A 111 -19.97 10.48 -12.59
C ARG A 111 -18.81 11.17 -11.89
N ASN A 112 -18.60 10.81 -10.62
CA ASN A 112 -17.44 11.26 -9.88
C ASN A 112 -16.22 10.43 -10.26
N GLU A 113 -15.10 11.10 -10.45
CA GLU A 113 -13.80 10.51 -10.71
C GLU A 113 -12.82 10.93 -9.64
N GLN A 114 -12.07 9.94 -9.16
CA GLN A 114 -11.01 10.14 -8.19
C GLN A 114 -9.67 10.30 -8.92
N ASN A 115 -8.66 10.78 -8.20
CA ASN A 115 -7.30 10.91 -8.70
C ASN A 115 -7.19 11.86 -9.90
N VAL A 116 -7.93 12.97 -9.86
CA VAL A 116 -7.84 14.05 -10.84
C VAL A 116 -7.02 15.18 -10.25
N TYR A 117 -6.03 15.65 -11.03
CA TYR A 117 -5.11 16.68 -10.57
C TYR A 117 -5.01 17.79 -11.59
N PHE A 118 -4.95 19.03 -11.11
CA PHE A 118 -4.40 20.12 -11.89
C PHE A 118 -2.88 20.06 -11.86
N SER A 119 -2.26 20.24 -13.03
CA SER A 119 -0.82 20.24 -13.16
C SER A 119 -0.35 21.08 -14.35
N GLU A 120 0.96 21.32 -14.38
CA GLU A 120 1.64 22.05 -15.44
C GLU A 120 2.28 21.08 -16.43
N GLN A 121 2.66 21.59 -17.60
CA GLN A 121 3.39 20.86 -18.62
C GLN A 121 4.69 20.20 -18.10
N SER A 122 5.32 20.75 -17.07
CA SER A 122 6.58 20.23 -16.49
C SER A 122 6.43 18.85 -15.84
N VAL A 123 5.21 18.40 -15.52
CA VAL A 123 4.96 17.07 -14.92
C VAL A 123 5.54 15.93 -15.77
N PHE A 124 5.49 16.06 -17.10
CA PHE A 124 6.02 15.08 -18.04
C PHE A 124 7.56 15.13 -18.19
N ASN A 125 8.23 16.16 -17.69
CA ASN A 125 9.70 16.20 -17.62
C ASN A 125 10.23 15.45 -16.40
N ILE A 126 9.41 15.36 -15.35
CA ILE A 126 9.75 14.76 -14.05
C ILE A 126 9.35 13.29 -14.04
N PHE A 127 8.09 13.00 -14.34
CA PHE A 127 7.55 11.64 -14.29
C PHE A 127 7.52 11.00 -15.69
N SER A 128 7.96 9.75 -15.76
CA SER A 128 7.86 8.96 -16.99
C SER A 128 6.45 8.40 -17.16
N PHE A 129 5.70 8.92 -18.12
CA PHE A 129 4.39 8.42 -18.53
C PHE A 129 4.43 7.96 -20.00
N PRO A 130 4.20 6.67 -20.30
CA PRO A 130 4.08 6.21 -21.69
C PRO A 130 2.80 6.75 -22.33
N PHE A 131 2.90 7.51 -23.42
CA PHE A 131 1.74 7.97 -24.19
C PHE A 131 1.34 6.90 -25.22
N LEU A 132 0.07 6.49 -25.18
CA LEU A 132 -0.57 5.61 -26.16
C LEU A 132 -1.14 6.42 -27.34
N GLU A 133 -1.69 7.61 -27.05
CA GLU A 133 -2.16 8.58 -28.05
C GLU A 133 -1.62 9.98 -27.71
N GLY A 134 -1.29 10.77 -28.74
CA GLY A 134 -0.72 12.11 -28.56
C GLY A 134 0.77 12.08 -28.18
N ASN A 135 1.27 13.18 -27.61
CA ASN A 135 2.64 13.27 -27.12
C ASN A 135 2.75 14.13 -25.87
N ALA A 136 3.81 13.90 -25.11
CA ALA A 136 4.07 14.61 -23.88
C ALA A 136 4.45 16.09 -24.08
N THR A 137 5.00 16.49 -25.23
CA THR A 137 5.70 17.78 -25.40
C THR A 137 4.84 19.01 -25.13
N ASN A 138 3.57 18.99 -25.55
CA ASN A 138 2.65 20.13 -25.41
C ASN A 138 1.28 19.73 -24.84
N ALA A 139 1.22 18.59 -24.14
CA ALA A 139 -0.03 18.00 -23.71
C ALA A 139 -0.84 18.92 -22.76
N LEU A 140 -0.17 19.64 -21.85
CA LEU A 140 -0.79 20.56 -20.89
C LEU A 140 -0.28 22.00 -21.03
N ALA A 141 0.26 22.36 -22.19
CA ALA A 141 0.88 23.67 -22.42
C ALA A 141 -0.11 24.83 -22.59
N LYS A 142 -1.39 24.53 -22.86
CA LYS A 142 -2.47 25.52 -23.03
C LYS A 142 -3.54 25.30 -21.96
N PRO A 143 -4.35 26.32 -21.62
CA PRO A 143 -5.52 26.13 -20.77
C PRO A 143 -6.52 25.17 -21.42
N ASP A 144 -7.42 24.64 -20.59
CA ASP A 144 -8.51 23.74 -20.98
C ASP A 144 -8.03 22.47 -21.71
N LYS A 145 -6.84 21.96 -21.36
CA LYS A 145 -6.31 20.68 -21.87
C LYS A 145 -6.33 19.60 -20.80
N ALA A 146 -6.53 18.36 -21.23
CA ALA A 146 -6.51 17.20 -20.36
C ALA A 146 -5.64 16.06 -20.93
N VAL A 147 -4.91 15.39 -20.05
CA VAL A 147 -4.26 14.10 -20.33
C VAL A 147 -4.91 13.05 -19.45
N VAL A 148 -5.37 11.96 -20.06
CA VAL A 148 -6.16 10.93 -19.38
C VAL A 148 -5.44 9.58 -19.43
N THR A 149 -5.73 8.70 -18.48
CA THR A 149 -5.28 7.29 -18.56
C THR A 149 -6.07 6.50 -19.59
N GLN A 150 -5.48 5.40 -20.07
CA GLN A 150 -6.15 4.43 -20.93
C GLN A 150 -7.48 3.96 -20.34
N LYS A 151 -7.51 3.58 -19.06
CA LYS A 151 -8.74 3.12 -18.40
C LYS A 151 -9.82 4.20 -18.35
N PHE A 152 -9.43 5.46 -18.18
CA PHE A 152 -10.35 6.58 -18.23
C PHE A 152 -10.91 6.76 -19.66
N ALA A 153 -10.04 6.75 -20.67
CA ALA A 153 -10.43 6.87 -22.07
C ALA A 153 -11.42 5.74 -22.47
N GLU A 154 -11.11 4.50 -22.12
CA GLU A 154 -11.98 3.33 -22.36
C GLU A 154 -13.33 3.46 -21.66
N LYS A 155 -13.36 3.98 -20.42
CA LYS A 155 -14.58 4.15 -19.62
C LYS A 155 -15.57 5.13 -20.25
N TYR A 156 -15.09 6.20 -20.90
CA TYR A 156 -15.94 7.26 -21.44
C TYR A 156 -16.11 7.20 -22.96
N PHE A 157 -15.08 6.80 -23.70
CA PHE A 157 -15.06 6.80 -25.17
C PHE A 157 -15.00 5.39 -25.77
N GLY A 158 -14.99 4.33 -24.95
CA GLY A 158 -14.86 2.95 -25.41
C GLY A 158 -13.52 2.70 -26.10
N ASN A 159 -13.51 1.83 -27.10
CA ASN A 159 -12.29 1.49 -27.86
C ASN A 159 -11.96 2.50 -28.98
N THR A 160 -12.58 3.69 -28.96
CA THR A 160 -12.33 4.72 -29.97
C THR A 160 -11.31 5.73 -29.45
N SER A 161 -10.47 6.27 -30.35
CA SER A 161 -9.46 7.27 -29.97
C SER A 161 -10.09 8.45 -29.25
N ALA A 162 -9.52 8.78 -28.09
CA ALA A 162 -9.96 9.86 -27.24
C ALA A 162 -9.24 11.17 -27.54
N LEU A 163 -8.12 11.13 -28.28
CA LEU A 163 -7.36 12.30 -28.69
C LEU A 163 -8.23 13.31 -29.47
N GLY A 164 -8.12 14.58 -29.10
CA GLY A 164 -8.87 15.71 -29.68
C GLY A 164 -10.33 15.80 -29.23
N ARG A 165 -10.83 14.85 -28.44
CA ARG A 165 -12.21 14.90 -27.93
C ARG A 165 -12.34 15.87 -26.77
N ILE A 166 -13.55 16.38 -26.58
CA ILE A 166 -13.88 17.27 -25.48
C ILE A 166 -14.60 16.48 -24.40
N ILE A 167 -14.20 16.71 -23.15
CA ILE A 167 -14.85 16.18 -21.97
C ILE A 167 -15.16 17.29 -20.99
N GLN A 168 -16.36 17.26 -20.39
CA GLN A 168 -16.75 18.25 -19.41
C GLN A 168 -16.43 17.74 -18.01
N ILE A 169 -15.60 18.46 -17.26
CA ILE A 169 -15.21 18.17 -15.88
C ILE A 169 -15.45 19.41 -15.04
N ASN A 170 -16.26 19.30 -13.98
CA ASN A 170 -16.63 20.42 -13.10
C ASN A 170 -17.13 21.64 -13.90
N GLN A 171 -18.02 21.41 -14.86
CA GLN A 171 -18.62 22.43 -15.73
C GLN A 171 -17.65 23.09 -16.74
N THR A 172 -16.36 22.75 -16.71
CA THR A 172 -15.35 23.22 -17.67
C THR A 172 -15.13 22.18 -18.77
N HIS A 173 -14.97 22.61 -20.01
CA HIS A 173 -14.72 21.73 -21.15
C HIS A 173 -13.22 21.61 -21.38
N TYR A 174 -12.69 20.40 -21.33
CA TYR A 174 -11.29 20.11 -21.60
C TYR A 174 -11.14 19.33 -22.90
N GLU A 175 -10.19 19.72 -23.74
CA GLU A 175 -9.76 18.93 -24.90
C GLU A 175 -8.70 17.92 -24.48
N ILE A 176 -8.90 16.65 -24.84
CA ILE A 176 -7.95 15.57 -24.57
C ILE A 176 -6.80 15.65 -25.55
N THR A 177 -5.61 15.95 -25.05
CA THR A 177 -4.38 16.12 -25.83
C THR A 177 -3.43 14.94 -25.73
N GLY A 178 -3.73 13.98 -24.85
CA GLY A 178 -2.97 12.75 -24.72
C GLY A 178 -3.70 11.69 -23.92
N VAL A 179 -3.42 10.44 -24.28
CA VAL A 179 -3.85 9.26 -23.53
C VAL A 179 -2.59 8.52 -23.08
N MET A 180 -2.39 8.42 -21.78
CA MET A 180 -1.26 7.71 -21.18
C MET A 180 -1.64 6.28 -20.78
N ALA A 181 -0.67 5.37 -20.80
CA ALA A 181 -0.83 4.02 -20.28
C ALA A 181 -1.22 4.06 -18.79
N ASN A 182 -1.97 3.06 -18.34
CA ASN A 182 -2.32 2.94 -16.93
C ASN A 182 -1.06 2.79 -16.08
N GLN A 183 -0.99 3.54 -14.98
CA GLN A 183 0.11 3.43 -14.01
C GLN A 183 0.14 2.03 -13.39
N PRO A 184 1.33 1.53 -13.00
CA PRO A 184 1.41 0.28 -12.27
C PRO A 184 0.72 0.41 -10.90
N SER A 185 0.31 -0.74 -10.35
CA SER A 185 -0.43 -0.75 -9.09
C SER A 185 0.42 -0.34 -7.88
N ASN A 186 1.75 -0.43 -7.95
CA ASN A 186 2.71 0.10 -6.98
C ASN A 186 3.20 1.51 -7.35
N SER A 187 2.25 2.44 -7.45
CA SER A 187 2.54 3.87 -7.55
C SER A 187 1.76 4.60 -6.47
N ASP A 188 2.45 5.44 -5.71
CA ASP A 188 1.89 6.14 -4.56
C ASP A 188 0.89 7.21 -5.03
N LEU A 189 1.28 7.96 -6.06
CA LEU A 189 0.40 8.93 -6.72
C LEU A 189 -0.37 8.28 -7.86
N LYS A 190 -1.61 7.86 -7.57
CA LYS A 190 -2.57 7.45 -8.61
C LYS A 190 -3.04 8.66 -9.37
N ILE A 191 -3.13 8.55 -10.70
CA ILE A 191 -3.59 9.60 -11.60
C ILE A 191 -4.57 8.99 -12.59
N SER A 192 -5.80 9.52 -12.63
CA SER A 192 -6.80 9.20 -13.64
C SER A 192 -6.77 10.23 -14.78
N VAL A 193 -6.66 11.51 -14.41
CA VAL A 193 -6.69 12.67 -15.30
C VAL A 193 -5.75 13.76 -14.79
N LEU A 194 -4.99 14.36 -15.69
CA LEU A 194 -4.25 15.61 -15.47
C LEU A 194 -4.92 16.74 -16.25
N LEU A 195 -5.29 17.81 -15.56
CA LEU A 195 -5.90 19.01 -16.14
C LEU A 195 -4.86 20.13 -16.17
N SER A 196 -4.83 20.89 -17.26
CA SER A 196 -3.92 22.04 -17.39
C SER A 196 -4.29 23.10 -16.37
N ARG A 197 -3.32 23.60 -15.62
CA ARG A 197 -3.47 24.79 -14.78
C ARG A 197 -2.22 25.65 -14.84
N ASP A 198 -2.44 26.95 -14.97
CA ASP A 198 -1.41 27.94 -14.74
C ASP A 198 -1.40 28.34 -13.25
N PHE A 199 -0.23 28.24 -12.64
CA PHE A 199 0.01 28.59 -11.24
C PHE A 199 0.86 29.85 -11.08
N SER A 200 1.19 30.58 -12.17
CA SER A 200 2.03 31.77 -12.10
C SER A 200 1.33 33.00 -11.49
N GLY A 201 0.00 32.97 -11.36
CA GLY A 201 -0.79 34.08 -10.83
C GLY A 201 -0.80 34.22 -9.30
N THR A 202 -0.25 33.26 -8.55
CA THR A 202 -0.22 33.30 -7.07
C THR A 202 0.96 34.14 -6.59
N ASN A 203 0.71 35.12 -5.72
CA ASN A 203 1.74 36.04 -5.20
C ASN A 203 2.00 35.92 -3.69
N ASP A 204 1.19 35.15 -2.97
CA ASP A 204 1.27 35.02 -1.51
C ASP A 204 1.64 33.59 -1.08
N TRP A 205 2.33 33.45 0.05
CA TRP A 205 2.76 32.14 0.53
C TRP A 205 1.71 31.44 1.38
N LEU A 206 0.78 32.19 1.99
CA LEU A 206 -0.12 31.66 3.01
C LEU A 206 -1.61 31.72 2.63
N THR A 207 -1.99 32.47 1.58
CA THR A 207 -3.42 32.75 1.25
C THR A 207 -4.23 31.51 0.84
N ASP A 208 -3.60 30.54 0.16
CA ASP A 208 -4.28 29.34 -0.35
C ASP A 208 -3.95 28.06 0.45
N ASP A 209 -3.56 28.19 1.72
CA ASP A 209 -3.06 27.11 2.57
C ASP A 209 -1.88 26.34 1.88
N PHE A 210 -2.01 25.00 1.77
CA PHE A 210 -1.05 24.10 1.15
C PHE A 210 -1.77 23.22 0.11
N PRO A 211 -2.10 23.72 -1.09
CA PRO A 211 -3.05 23.04 -1.97
C PRO A 211 -2.37 22.03 -2.91
N VAL A 212 -1.04 22.05 -3.03
CA VAL A 212 -0.30 21.28 -4.05
C VAL A 212 0.70 20.31 -3.45
N TYR A 213 0.82 19.12 -4.04
CA TYR A 213 2.04 18.34 -3.94
C TYR A 213 3.10 18.94 -4.85
N THR A 214 4.28 19.25 -4.30
CA THR A 214 5.40 19.78 -5.06
C THR A 214 6.49 18.72 -5.20
N PHE A 215 6.86 18.44 -6.45
CA PHE A 215 7.98 17.56 -6.78
C PHE A 215 9.06 18.34 -7.51
N ALA A 216 10.31 18.08 -7.16
CA ALA A 216 11.49 18.66 -7.78
C ALA A 216 12.36 17.55 -8.39
N LEU A 217 12.73 17.73 -9.66
CA LEU A 217 13.71 16.92 -10.35
C LEU A 217 15.08 17.60 -10.25
N PHE A 218 16.07 16.88 -9.73
CA PHE A 218 17.44 17.35 -9.61
C PHE A 218 18.27 17.03 -10.85
N THR A 219 19.20 17.94 -11.16
CA THR A 219 20.20 17.75 -12.22
C THR A 219 21.11 16.55 -11.95
N GLN A 220 21.46 16.33 -10.68
CA GLN A 220 22.28 15.20 -10.19
C GLN A 220 21.62 14.56 -8.96
N ASN A 221 22.25 13.54 -8.37
CA ASN A 221 21.76 12.97 -7.11
C ASN A 221 21.70 14.07 -6.02
N PRO A 222 20.54 14.27 -5.37
CA PRO A 222 20.35 15.40 -4.46
C PRO A 222 21.09 15.21 -3.13
N ASP A 223 21.76 16.27 -2.66
CA ASP A 223 22.14 16.38 -1.25
C ASP A 223 20.97 16.98 -0.45
N LEU A 224 20.11 16.11 0.06
CA LEU A 224 18.91 16.48 0.80
C LEU A 224 19.22 17.30 2.06
N LYS A 225 20.34 17.04 2.73
CA LYS A 225 20.70 17.79 3.94
C LYS A 225 21.07 19.24 3.63
N SER A 226 21.75 19.45 2.50
CA SER A 226 22.05 20.80 1.99
C SER A 226 20.77 21.53 1.59
N LEU A 227 19.87 20.82 0.88
CA LEU A 227 18.58 21.36 0.47
C LEU A 227 17.68 21.73 1.64
N ASP A 228 17.59 20.89 2.69
CA ASP A 228 16.78 21.20 3.87
C ASP A 228 17.22 22.52 4.54
N LYS A 229 18.54 22.77 4.64
CA LYS A 229 19.07 24.05 5.15
C LYS A 229 18.69 25.23 4.27
N LYS A 230 18.78 25.05 2.95
CA LYS A 230 18.41 26.06 1.96
C LYS A 230 16.91 26.39 2.00
N LEU A 231 16.06 25.38 2.15
CA LEU A 231 14.63 25.52 2.29
C LEU A 231 14.23 26.18 3.62
N GLN A 232 14.96 25.87 4.70
CA GLN A 232 14.78 26.55 5.98
C GLN A 232 15.10 28.05 5.87
N ALA A 233 16.19 28.40 5.17
CA ALA A 233 16.55 29.80 4.90
C ALA A 233 15.50 30.51 4.03
N LEU A 234 14.93 29.83 3.03
CA LEU A 234 13.83 30.35 2.21
C LEU A 234 12.60 30.67 3.06
N SER A 235 12.16 29.72 3.90
CA SER A 235 11.04 29.96 4.81
C SER A 235 11.29 31.14 5.74
N GLN A 236 12.50 31.23 6.32
CA GLN A 236 12.89 32.36 7.17
C GLN A 236 12.86 33.70 6.44
N ARG A 237 13.22 33.72 5.16
CA ARG A 237 13.29 34.94 4.36
C ARG A 237 11.92 35.42 3.89
N TYR A 238 11.05 34.52 3.44
CA TYR A 238 9.81 34.90 2.75
C TYR A 238 8.54 34.62 3.55
N ILE A 239 8.49 33.50 4.28
CA ILE A 239 7.24 33.04 4.93
C ILE A 239 7.14 33.57 6.36
N GLN A 240 8.25 33.56 7.10
CA GLN A 240 8.25 34.05 8.49
C GLN A 240 7.82 35.51 8.62
N PRO A 241 8.24 36.46 7.75
CA PRO A 241 7.73 37.83 7.82
C PRO A 241 6.22 37.93 7.60
N GLU A 242 5.65 37.11 6.70
CA GLU A 242 4.22 37.07 6.42
C GLU A 242 3.43 36.52 7.62
N LEU A 243 3.91 35.43 8.25
CA LEU A 243 3.35 34.91 9.50
C LEU A 243 3.36 35.96 10.62
N LYS A 244 4.47 36.68 10.79
CA LYS A 244 4.56 37.76 11.79
C LYS A 244 3.61 38.91 11.50
N ALA A 245 3.49 39.32 10.24
CA ALA A 245 2.55 40.36 9.82
C ALA A 245 1.09 39.97 10.10
N GLN A 246 0.78 38.67 10.08
CA GLN A 246 -0.52 38.10 10.44
C GLN A 246 -0.68 37.81 11.95
N GLY A 247 0.26 38.22 12.80
CA GLY A 247 0.19 38.01 14.26
C GLY A 247 0.52 36.58 14.72
N ALA A 248 1.11 35.76 13.84
CA ALA A 248 1.45 34.36 14.09
C ALA A 248 2.94 34.17 14.47
N ASP A 249 3.47 34.98 15.38
CA ASP A 249 4.90 34.97 15.79
C ASP A 249 5.40 33.61 16.35
N GLY A 250 4.50 32.82 16.92
CA GLY A 250 4.79 31.49 17.47
C GLY A 250 4.81 30.36 16.44
N TYR A 251 4.51 30.66 15.17
CA TYR A 251 4.35 29.67 14.12
C TYR A 251 5.59 29.60 13.25
N LYS A 252 5.94 28.39 12.80
CA LYS A 252 7.01 28.23 11.81
C LYS A 252 6.64 27.23 10.75
N LEU A 253 6.78 27.65 9.51
CA LEU A 253 6.71 26.75 8.38
C LEU A 253 8.12 26.21 8.09
N ILE A 254 8.29 24.89 8.05
CA ILE A 254 9.55 24.24 7.72
C ILE A 254 9.27 23.26 6.58
N PHE A 255 9.98 23.37 5.47
CA PHE A 255 9.90 22.38 4.42
C PHE A 255 10.80 21.18 4.72
N GLN A 256 10.31 19.98 4.40
CA GLN A 256 11.02 18.72 4.55
C GLN A 256 11.08 18.00 3.21
N THR A 257 12.18 17.30 2.94
CA THR A 257 12.44 16.66 1.66
C THR A 257 12.36 15.14 1.76
N GLU A 258 11.80 14.51 0.73
CA GLU A 258 11.57 13.07 0.69
C GLU A 258 11.93 12.52 -0.69
N PRO A 259 12.87 11.56 -0.80
CA PRO A 259 13.10 10.85 -2.06
C PRO A 259 11.80 10.19 -2.53
N LEU A 260 11.54 10.19 -3.84
CA LEU A 260 10.34 9.56 -4.41
C LEU A 260 10.16 8.11 -3.95
N LYS A 261 11.26 7.36 -3.84
CA LYS A 261 11.28 5.94 -3.40
C LYS A 261 10.86 5.72 -1.94
N ASP A 262 10.85 6.78 -1.14
CA ASP A 262 10.54 6.74 0.29
C ASP A 262 9.14 7.32 0.59
N VAL A 263 8.52 8.02 -0.38
CA VAL A 263 7.22 8.67 -0.23
C VAL A 263 6.13 7.69 0.25
N HIS A 264 6.12 6.46 -0.27
CA HIS A 264 5.14 5.45 0.13
C HIS A 264 5.21 5.03 1.60
N TYR A 265 6.36 5.23 2.24
CA TYR A 265 6.59 4.86 3.66
C TYR A 265 6.57 6.07 4.59
N SER A 266 6.22 7.24 4.06
CA SER A 266 6.19 8.48 4.81
C SER A 266 4.87 8.63 5.55
N VAL A 267 4.84 8.22 6.83
CA VAL A 267 3.62 8.17 7.64
C VAL A 267 3.36 9.46 8.43
N GLY A 268 2.08 9.70 8.75
CA GLY A 268 1.66 10.72 9.71
C GLY A 268 1.49 12.13 9.13
N LYS A 269 1.47 12.27 7.80
CA LYS A 269 1.18 13.53 7.11
C LYS A 269 -0.29 13.67 6.79
N MET A 270 -0.84 14.85 7.02
CA MET A 270 -2.18 15.22 6.58
C MET A 270 -2.19 15.44 5.07
N GLY A 271 -3.30 15.10 4.42
CA GLY A 271 -3.45 15.28 2.99
C GLY A 271 -2.61 14.32 2.14
N ASP A 272 -2.08 13.23 2.70
CA ASP A 272 -1.23 12.28 1.95
C ASP A 272 -2.03 11.12 1.36
N THR A 273 -1.41 10.40 0.43
CA THR A 273 -1.92 9.15 -0.15
C THR A 273 -1.81 7.98 0.84
N PRO A 274 -2.49 6.83 0.60
CA PRO A 274 -2.36 5.64 1.43
C PRO A 274 -0.91 5.15 1.54
N LYS A 275 -0.44 4.92 2.77
CA LYS A 275 0.97 4.56 3.05
C LYS A 275 1.17 3.09 3.42
N GLY A 276 2.29 2.57 2.97
CA GLY A 276 2.80 1.26 3.34
C GLY A 276 3.69 1.31 4.57
N ASP A 277 4.02 0.14 5.10
CA ASP A 277 4.96 -0.02 6.22
C ASP A 277 6.03 -1.04 5.86
N ARG A 278 7.29 -0.58 5.81
CA ARG A 278 8.45 -1.43 5.51
C ARG A 278 8.56 -2.63 6.44
N ARG A 279 8.08 -2.50 7.68
CA ARG A 279 8.10 -3.58 8.67
C ARG A 279 7.29 -4.79 8.21
N TYR A 280 6.16 -4.58 7.51
CA TYR A 280 5.38 -5.67 6.94
C TYR A 280 6.11 -6.35 5.79
N GLY A 281 6.78 -5.57 4.91
CA GLY A 281 7.64 -6.13 3.86
C GLY A 281 8.75 -7.03 4.43
N TYR A 282 9.42 -6.62 5.51
CA TYR A 282 10.42 -7.44 6.19
C TYR A 282 9.83 -8.67 6.88
N LEU A 283 8.68 -8.52 7.54
CA LEU A 283 7.97 -9.63 8.18
C LEU A 283 7.57 -10.70 7.16
N PHE A 284 7.03 -10.29 6.02
CA PHE A 284 6.66 -11.20 4.94
C PHE A 284 7.88 -11.83 4.26
N SER A 285 8.98 -11.09 4.10
CA SER A 285 10.24 -11.67 3.63
C SER A 285 10.73 -12.79 4.55
N PHE A 286 10.68 -12.56 5.86
CA PHE A 286 11.02 -13.58 6.85
C PHE A 286 10.07 -14.78 6.78
N LEU A 287 8.76 -14.54 6.65
CA LEU A 287 7.75 -15.58 6.49
C LEU A 287 7.99 -16.44 5.24
N ALA A 288 8.34 -15.82 4.10
CA ALA A 288 8.63 -16.53 2.85
C ALA A 288 9.83 -17.49 3.01
N LEU A 289 10.91 -17.01 3.63
CA LEU A 289 12.09 -17.83 3.94
C LEU A 289 11.72 -18.99 4.87
N PHE A 290 10.90 -18.72 5.87
CA PHE A 290 10.48 -19.68 6.88
C PHE A 290 9.62 -20.82 6.31
N VAL A 291 8.65 -20.47 5.46
CA VAL A 291 7.81 -21.45 4.73
C VAL A 291 8.67 -22.34 3.84
N LEU A 292 9.67 -21.76 3.16
CA LEU A 292 10.60 -22.52 2.34
C LEU A 292 11.41 -23.51 3.18
N ILE A 293 11.95 -23.07 4.33
CA ILE A 293 12.68 -23.96 5.25
C ILE A 293 11.81 -25.14 5.69
N ILE A 294 10.55 -24.90 6.08
CA ILE A 294 9.61 -25.97 6.47
C ILE A 294 9.44 -26.99 5.34
N ALA A 295 9.22 -26.52 4.10
CA ALA A 295 9.04 -27.39 2.95
C ALA A 295 10.28 -28.26 2.68
N VAL A 296 11.48 -27.66 2.78
CA VAL A 296 12.76 -28.35 2.57
C VAL A 296 13.05 -29.35 3.68
N LEU A 297 12.86 -28.97 4.94
CA LEU A 297 13.06 -29.88 6.08
C LEU A 297 12.10 -31.07 6.01
N ASN A 298 10.85 -30.84 5.62
CA ASN A 298 9.88 -31.90 5.42
C ASN A 298 10.33 -32.88 4.32
N TYR A 299 10.81 -32.35 3.19
CA TYR A 299 11.35 -33.16 2.10
C TYR A 299 12.56 -34.00 2.54
N ILE A 300 13.52 -33.40 3.25
CA ILE A 300 14.70 -34.10 3.80
C ILE A 300 14.27 -35.18 4.79
N ASN A 301 13.29 -34.90 5.65
CA ASN A 301 12.81 -35.87 6.64
C ASN A 301 12.18 -37.10 5.96
N LEU A 302 11.34 -36.88 4.94
CA LEU A 302 10.72 -37.97 4.16
C LEU A 302 11.73 -38.76 3.33
N LEU A 303 12.71 -38.09 2.71
CA LEU A 303 13.86 -38.74 2.06
C LEU A 303 14.64 -39.64 3.04
N THR A 304 14.83 -39.17 4.26
CA THR A 304 15.58 -39.91 5.29
C THR A 304 14.78 -41.11 5.79
N ALA A 305 13.47 -40.97 6.01
CA ALA A 305 12.60 -42.06 6.43
C ALA A 305 12.60 -43.22 5.41
N THR A 306 12.62 -42.90 4.12
CA THR A 306 12.66 -43.89 3.03
C THR A 306 14.06 -44.44 2.75
N ALA A 307 15.11 -43.83 3.28
CA ALA A 307 16.49 -44.31 3.13
C ALA A 307 16.70 -45.72 3.75
N MET A 308 15.96 -46.06 4.80
CA MET A 308 16.02 -47.40 5.42
C MET A 308 15.49 -48.48 4.48
N GLU A 309 14.40 -48.22 3.76
CA GLU A 309 13.88 -49.17 2.75
C GLU A 309 14.85 -49.33 1.57
N ARG A 310 15.53 -48.24 1.19
CA ARG A 310 16.54 -48.22 0.12
C ARG A 310 17.89 -48.80 0.54
N SER A 311 18.11 -49.04 1.83
CA SER A 311 19.39 -49.54 2.34
C SER A 311 19.73 -50.95 1.81
N ARG A 312 18.72 -51.83 1.65
CA ARG A 312 18.89 -53.17 1.05
C ARG A 312 19.29 -53.08 -0.42
N GLU A 313 18.64 -52.21 -1.20
CA GLU A 313 18.96 -51.97 -2.62
C GLU A 313 20.40 -51.45 -2.78
N VAL A 314 20.80 -50.50 -1.93
CA VAL A 314 22.16 -49.95 -1.92
C VAL A 314 23.19 -51.01 -1.50
N GLY A 315 22.84 -51.88 -0.55
CA GLY A 315 23.69 -53.00 -0.12
C GLY A 315 23.97 -54.00 -1.25
N VAL A 316 22.94 -54.40 -2.00
CA VAL A 316 23.08 -55.29 -3.17
C VAL A 316 23.93 -54.64 -4.26
N ARG A 317 23.74 -53.35 -4.54
CA ARG A 317 24.54 -52.64 -5.54
C ARG A 317 26.02 -52.49 -5.15
N LYS A 318 26.31 -52.18 -3.88
CA LYS A 318 27.69 -52.15 -3.37
C LYS A 318 28.34 -53.54 -3.44
N ALA A 319 27.59 -54.61 -3.14
CA ALA A 319 28.07 -55.99 -3.29
C ALA A 319 28.38 -56.35 -4.76
N ASN A 320 27.61 -55.80 -5.70
CA ASN A 320 27.84 -55.93 -7.15
C ASN A 320 28.86 -54.93 -7.71
N GLY A 321 29.68 -54.26 -6.87
CA GLY A 321 30.79 -53.42 -7.30
C GLY A 321 30.47 -51.93 -7.55
N ALA A 322 29.26 -51.45 -7.20
CA ALA A 322 28.92 -50.03 -7.36
C ALA A 322 29.77 -49.13 -6.44
N ARG A 323 30.39 -48.08 -7.01
CA ARG A 323 31.20 -47.11 -6.26
C ARG A 323 30.31 -46.13 -5.49
N ARG A 324 30.80 -45.65 -4.34
CA ARG A 324 30.10 -44.65 -3.49
C ARG A 324 29.62 -43.43 -4.28
N GLY A 325 30.46 -42.90 -5.17
CA GLY A 325 30.11 -41.74 -6.01
C GLY A 325 28.93 -41.99 -6.97
N GLN A 326 28.80 -43.19 -7.54
CA GLN A 326 27.69 -43.54 -8.44
C GLN A 326 26.34 -43.51 -7.71
N LEU A 327 26.31 -43.98 -6.46
CA LEU A 327 25.11 -43.96 -5.64
C LEU A 327 24.72 -42.53 -5.24
N VAL A 328 25.70 -41.70 -4.88
CA VAL A 328 25.45 -40.29 -4.53
C VAL A 328 24.90 -39.51 -5.72
N TRP A 329 25.52 -39.65 -6.90
CA TRP A 329 25.04 -39.01 -8.12
C TRP A 329 23.64 -39.46 -8.53
N GLN A 330 23.33 -40.75 -8.36
CA GLN A 330 21.99 -41.27 -8.62
C GLN A 330 20.93 -40.62 -7.70
N PHE A 331 21.20 -40.52 -6.40
CA PHE A 331 20.26 -39.88 -5.47
C PHE A 331 20.12 -38.38 -5.70
N LEU A 332 21.23 -37.69 -5.98
CA LEU A 332 21.21 -36.28 -6.37
C LEU A 332 20.34 -36.07 -7.62
N PHE A 333 20.48 -36.93 -8.63
CA PHE A 333 19.69 -36.83 -9.86
C PHE A 333 18.20 -37.12 -9.63
N GLU A 334 17.86 -38.04 -8.74
CA GLU A 334 16.47 -38.30 -8.36
C GLU A 334 15.86 -37.10 -7.61
N SER A 335 16.61 -36.52 -6.66
CA SER A 335 16.19 -35.30 -5.95
C SER A 335 16.06 -34.11 -6.89
N LEU A 336 16.95 -33.98 -7.87
CA LEU A 336 16.90 -32.96 -8.91
C LEU A 336 15.59 -33.03 -9.70
N ILE A 337 15.18 -34.23 -10.14
CA ILE A 337 13.94 -34.42 -10.91
C ILE A 337 12.70 -34.07 -10.07
N ILE A 338 12.65 -34.53 -8.81
CA ILE A 338 11.54 -34.24 -7.90
C ILE A 338 11.44 -32.73 -7.65
N THR A 339 12.58 -32.09 -7.40
CA THR A 339 12.64 -30.64 -7.14
C THR A 339 12.27 -29.85 -8.39
N ALA A 340 12.78 -30.22 -9.57
CA ALA A 340 12.42 -29.59 -10.84
C ALA A 340 10.92 -29.70 -11.13
N ALA A 341 10.33 -30.87 -10.93
CA ALA A 341 8.88 -31.06 -11.07
C ALA A 341 8.10 -30.16 -10.10
N SER A 342 8.59 -30.04 -8.86
CA SER A 342 7.97 -29.18 -7.83
C SER A 342 8.04 -27.70 -8.17
N VAL A 343 9.17 -27.22 -8.73
CA VAL A 343 9.33 -25.83 -9.18
C VAL A 343 8.36 -25.52 -10.32
N ILE A 344 8.24 -26.42 -11.31
CA ILE A 344 7.31 -26.25 -12.43
C ILE A 344 5.86 -26.20 -11.94
N ILE A 345 5.47 -27.15 -11.07
CA ILE A 345 4.12 -27.19 -10.51
C ILE A 345 3.87 -25.98 -9.61
N GLY A 346 4.84 -25.57 -8.80
CA GLY A 346 4.74 -24.38 -7.96
C GLY A 346 4.56 -23.09 -8.76
N ALA A 347 5.28 -22.93 -9.88
CA ALA A 347 5.11 -21.83 -10.81
C ALA A 347 3.71 -21.84 -11.47
N LEU A 348 3.17 -23.02 -11.78
CA LEU A 348 1.82 -23.17 -12.31
C LEU A 348 0.76 -22.79 -11.26
N ILE A 349 0.93 -23.24 -10.01
CA ILE A 349 0.06 -22.88 -8.88
C ILE A 349 0.08 -21.36 -8.68
N LEU A 350 1.27 -20.74 -8.72
CA LEU A 350 1.41 -19.28 -8.66
C LEU A 350 0.61 -18.62 -9.79
N LYS A 351 0.80 -19.07 -11.04
CA LYS A 351 0.08 -18.54 -12.21
C LYS A 351 -1.45 -18.56 -12.00
N MET A 352 -1.97 -19.68 -11.51
CA MET A 352 -3.40 -19.86 -11.23
C MET A 352 -3.88 -19.02 -10.05
N SER A 353 -3.00 -18.74 -9.08
CA SER A 353 -3.32 -17.96 -7.88
C SER A 353 -3.30 -16.45 -8.12
N ILE A 354 -2.61 -15.95 -9.16
CA ILE A 354 -2.48 -14.49 -9.42
C ILE A 354 -3.83 -13.77 -9.49
N PRO A 355 -4.86 -14.22 -10.23
CA PRO A 355 -6.14 -13.52 -10.29
C PRO A 355 -6.82 -13.45 -8.91
N PHE A 356 -6.74 -14.54 -8.13
CA PHE A 356 -7.25 -14.57 -6.77
C PHE A 356 -6.50 -13.59 -5.86
N LEU A 357 -5.17 -13.56 -5.92
CA LEU A 357 -4.35 -12.63 -5.15
C LEU A 357 -4.63 -11.17 -5.53
N ASN A 358 -4.75 -10.86 -6.82
CA ASN A 358 -5.07 -9.52 -7.30
C ASN A 358 -6.45 -9.07 -6.81
N SER A 359 -7.45 -9.95 -6.83
CA SER A 359 -8.79 -9.65 -6.30
C SER A 359 -8.81 -9.53 -4.77
N LEU A 360 -8.02 -10.33 -4.07
CA LEU A 360 -7.98 -10.32 -2.61
C LEU A 360 -7.27 -9.06 -2.08
N LEU A 361 -6.17 -8.69 -2.72
CA LEU A 361 -5.30 -7.58 -2.31
C LEU A 361 -5.68 -6.26 -2.99
N GLN A 362 -6.58 -6.28 -3.97
CA GLN A 362 -6.95 -5.10 -4.78
C GLN A 362 -5.72 -4.45 -5.47
N ILE A 363 -4.75 -5.28 -5.86
CA ILE A 363 -3.54 -4.86 -6.59
C ILE A 363 -3.44 -5.57 -7.94
N VAL A 364 -2.54 -5.10 -8.79
CA VAL A 364 -2.14 -5.78 -10.02
C VAL A 364 -0.70 -6.24 -9.86
N LEU A 365 -0.52 -7.48 -9.41
CA LEU A 365 0.78 -8.08 -9.20
C LEU A 365 1.44 -8.40 -10.55
N ILE A 366 2.51 -7.67 -10.88
CA ILE A 366 3.28 -7.89 -12.11
C ILE A 366 4.36 -8.93 -11.83
N VAL A 367 4.18 -10.14 -12.38
CA VAL A 367 5.15 -11.23 -12.26
C VAL A 367 6.03 -11.27 -13.50
N ALA A 368 7.30 -10.90 -13.34
CA ALA A 368 8.30 -11.15 -14.37
C ALA A 368 8.71 -12.63 -14.32
N TRP A 369 8.36 -13.39 -15.35
CA TRP A 369 8.67 -14.83 -15.43
C TRP A 369 10.18 -15.11 -15.43
N SER A 370 11.01 -14.16 -15.85
CA SER A 370 12.47 -14.21 -15.67
C SER A 370 12.86 -14.35 -14.20
N ASP A 371 12.22 -13.61 -13.30
CA ASP A 371 12.49 -13.68 -11.86
C ASP A 371 12.03 -15.01 -11.28
N VAL A 372 10.88 -15.54 -11.75
CA VAL A 372 10.40 -16.87 -11.36
C VAL A 372 11.43 -17.93 -11.74
N ILE A 373 12.03 -17.82 -12.93
CA ILE A 373 13.07 -18.74 -13.40
C ILE A 373 14.33 -18.61 -12.55
N VAL A 374 14.77 -17.40 -12.22
CA VAL A 374 15.96 -17.18 -11.38
C VAL A 374 15.76 -17.73 -9.97
N VAL A 375 14.65 -17.36 -9.31
CA VAL A 375 14.32 -17.86 -7.95
C VAL A 375 14.08 -19.37 -7.98
N GLY A 376 13.40 -19.88 -9.01
CA GLY A 376 13.19 -21.30 -9.24
C GLY A 376 14.51 -22.07 -9.39
N ALA A 377 15.44 -21.57 -10.20
CA ALA A 377 16.75 -22.17 -10.39
C ALA A 377 17.59 -22.16 -9.09
N LEU A 378 17.59 -21.04 -8.37
CA LEU A 378 18.27 -20.93 -7.07
C LEU A 378 17.69 -21.93 -6.06
N SER A 379 16.36 -21.99 -5.94
CA SER A 379 15.70 -22.95 -5.05
C SER A 379 16.01 -24.39 -5.45
N LEU A 380 16.04 -24.69 -6.75
CA LEU A 380 16.37 -26.02 -7.27
C LEU A 380 17.78 -26.45 -6.88
N VAL A 381 18.77 -25.56 -7.03
CA VAL A 381 20.16 -25.83 -6.61
C VAL A 381 20.24 -26.05 -5.11
N ILE A 382 19.70 -25.12 -4.31
CA ILE A 382 19.77 -25.17 -2.84
C ILE A 382 19.12 -26.47 -2.32
N ILE A 383 17.91 -26.77 -2.77
CA ILE A 383 17.15 -27.93 -2.31
C ILE A 383 17.83 -29.23 -2.72
N THR A 384 18.29 -29.33 -3.98
CA THR A 384 18.97 -30.54 -4.49
C THR A 384 20.26 -30.81 -3.72
N VAL A 385 21.04 -29.76 -3.42
CA VAL A 385 22.28 -29.88 -2.63
C VAL A 385 21.96 -30.30 -1.20
N LEU A 386 21.06 -29.60 -0.50
CA LEU A 386 20.69 -29.93 0.89
C LEU A 386 20.11 -31.35 1.00
N ALA A 387 19.25 -31.73 0.05
CA ALA A 387 18.61 -33.04 0.00
C ALA A 387 19.55 -34.17 -0.42
N GLY A 388 20.61 -33.89 -1.18
CA GLY A 388 21.57 -34.91 -1.62
C GLY A 388 22.77 -35.07 -0.70
N VAL A 389 23.22 -33.99 -0.06
CA VAL A 389 24.33 -34.03 0.91
C VAL A 389 23.95 -34.88 2.12
N TYR A 390 22.74 -34.73 2.66
CA TYR A 390 22.32 -35.42 3.87
C TYR A 390 22.31 -36.97 3.74
N PRO A 391 21.67 -37.57 2.70
CA PRO A 391 21.77 -39.00 2.44
C PRO A 391 23.18 -39.44 2.08
N SER A 392 23.98 -38.61 1.39
CA SER A 392 25.34 -39.00 0.99
C SER A 392 26.28 -39.23 2.20
N PHE A 393 26.13 -38.44 3.26
CA PHE A 393 26.85 -38.65 4.51
C PHE A 393 26.34 -39.91 5.24
N ILE A 394 25.03 -40.12 5.32
CA ILE A 394 24.43 -41.28 6.02
C ILE A 394 24.66 -42.60 5.27
N LEU A 395 24.44 -42.64 3.95
CA LEU A 395 24.58 -43.86 3.13
C LEU A 395 26.03 -44.27 2.89
N SER A 396 26.95 -43.32 3.03
CA SER A 396 28.37 -43.61 2.89
C SER A 396 28.95 -44.46 4.01
N SER A 397 28.41 -44.36 5.22
CA SER A 397 28.94 -45.02 6.41
C SER A 397 28.42 -46.46 6.57
N PHE A 398 27.49 -46.92 5.71
CA PHE A 398 26.95 -48.28 5.78
C PHE A 398 27.91 -49.33 5.23
N LYS A 399 28.30 -50.27 6.11
CA LYS A 399 29.01 -51.52 5.78
C LYS A 399 28.01 -52.54 5.19
N PRO A 400 28.27 -53.10 3.98
CA PRO A 400 27.34 -54.01 3.28
C PRO A 400 26.86 -55.21 4.12
N VAL A 401 27.75 -55.76 4.94
CA VAL A 401 27.46 -56.94 5.80
C VAL A 401 26.37 -56.67 6.84
N LYS A 402 26.28 -55.46 7.39
CA LYS A 402 25.24 -55.08 8.36
C LYS A 402 23.89 -54.76 7.68
N ALA A 403 23.91 -54.24 6.45
CA ALA A 403 22.71 -53.91 5.70
C ALA A 403 21.94 -55.18 5.23
N LEU A 404 22.66 -56.26 4.92
CA LEU A 404 22.08 -57.53 4.45
C LEU A 404 21.55 -58.42 5.58
N LYS A 405 22.15 -58.37 6.79
CA LYS A 405 21.70 -59.14 7.96
C LYS A 405 20.48 -58.54 8.69
N GLY A 406 19.92 -57.42 8.23
CA GLY A 406 18.78 -56.74 8.89
C GLY A 406 19.13 -56.06 10.24
N ALA A 407 20.30 -56.34 10.82
CA ALA A 407 20.84 -55.70 12.01
C ALA A 407 21.45 -54.32 11.67
N LEU A 408 20.62 -53.41 11.16
CA LEU A 408 20.93 -51.99 11.12
C LEU A 408 20.57 -51.40 12.48
N THR A 409 21.45 -51.57 13.47
CA THR A 409 21.40 -50.71 14.66
C THR A 409 21.70 -49.30 14.17
N SER A 410 20.66 -48.49 14.13
CA SER A 410 20.70 -47.08 13.79
C SER A 410 21.78 -46.41 14.64
N GLY A 411 22.88 -45.95 14.02
CA GLY A 411 23.89 -45.16 14.73
C GLY A 411 23.23 -43.96 15.39
N GLY A 412 23.38 -43.83 16.72
CA GLY A 412 22.62 -42.87 17.54
C GLY A 412 22.68 -41.42 17.06
N GLN A 413 23.75 -41.02 16.38
CA GLN A 413 23.95 -39.67 15.84
C GLN A 413 22.99 -39.31 14.69
N SER A 414 22.66 -40.26 13.80
CA SER A 414 21.72 -40.03 12.69
C SER A 414 20.26 -39.95 13.17
N VAL A 415 19.91 -40.72 14.21
CA VAL A 415 18.57 -40.68 14.82
C VAL A 415 18.37 -39.39 15.62
N TRP A 416 19.39 -38.93 16.35
CA TRP A 416 19.31 -37.68 17.12
C TRP A 416 19.15 -36.45 16.23
N LEU A 417 19.91 -36.34 15.14
CA LEU A 417 19.75 -35.26 14.16
C LEU A 417 18.35 -35.25 13.54
N ARG A 418 17.80 -36.42 13.15
CA ARG A 418 16.43 -36.51 12.61
C ARG A 418 15.39 -36.09 13.64
N LYS A 419 15.53 -36.56 14.89
CA LYS A 419 14.63 -36.17 15.99
C LYS A 419 14.68 -34.66 16.25
N GLY A 420 15.87 -34.06 16.23
CA GLY A 420 16.05 -32.61 16.36
C GLY A 420 15.38 -31.82 15.23
N ILE A 421 15.62 -32.21 13.97
CA ILE A 421 14.99 -31.58 12.80
C ILE A 421 13.47 -31.72 12.85
N THR A 422 12.97 -32.91 13.20
CA THR A 422 11.53 -33.19 13.26
C THR A 422 10.87 -32.39 14.38
N LEU A 423 11.48 -32.34 15.57
CA LEU A 423 10.96 -31.54 16.69
C LEU A 423 10.93 -30.06 16.33
N PHE A 424 12.01 -29.53 15.76
CA PHE A 424 12.08 -28.14 15.30
C PHE A 424 10.96 -27.85 14.29
N GLN A 425 10.79 -28.69 13.27
CA GLN A 425 9.74 -28.54 12.26
C GLN A 425 8.33 -28.53 12.89
N PHE A 426 8.03 -29.46 13.80
CA PHE A 426 6.72 -29.53 14.44
C PHE A 426 6.46 -28.33 15.37
N SER A 427 7.45 -27.91 16.16
CA SER A 427 7.37 -26.69 16.94
C SER A 427 7.06 -25.48 16.05
N LEU A 428 7.68 -25.44 14.87
CA LEU A 428 7.48 -24.39 13.88
C LEU A 428 6.05 -24.36 13.31
N ALA A 429 5.54 -25.54 12.94
CA ALA A 429 4.18 -25.68 12.44
C ALA A 429 3.16 -25.28 13.52
N VAL A 430 3.34 -25.72 14.77
CA VAL A 430 2.48 -25.37 15.89
C VAL A 430 2.50 -23.87 16.16
N ALA A 431 3.67 -23.23 16.18
CA ALA A 431 3.79 -21.78 16.35
C ALA A 431 3.07 -21.00 15.24
N THR A 432 3.17 -21.47 13.99
CA THR A 432 2.51 -20.85 12.84
C THR A 432 0.99 -20.96 12.95
N VAL A 433 0.47 -22.16 13.26
CA VAL A 433 -0.96 -22.40 13.45
C VAL A 433 -1.50 -21.55 14.60
N PHE A 434 -0.76 -21.49 15.71
CA PHE A 434 -1.11 -20.64 16.84
C PHE A 434 -1.19 -19.16 16.44
N GLY A 435 -0.20 -18.65 15.71
CA GLY A 435 -0.19 -17.28 15.20
C GLY A 435 -1.41 -16.96 14.31
N VAL A 436 -1.73 -17.86 13.38
CA VAL A 436 -2.92 -17.72 12.51
C VAL A 436 -4.21 -17.71 13.34
N LEU A 437 -4.34 -18.58 14.34
CA LEU A 437 -5.50 -18.61 15.22
C LEU A 437 -5.63 -17.34 16.06
N VAL A 438 -4.53 -16.79 16.57
CA VAL A 438 -4.54 -15.51 17.31
C VAL A 438 -4.97 -14.36 16.42
N ILE A 439 -4.40 -14.24 15.20
CA ILE A 439 -4.78 -13.21 14.24
C ILE A 439 -6.26 -13.36 13.88
N HIS A 440 -6.73 -14.59 13.64
CA HIS A 440 -8.14 -14.85 13.35
C HIS A 440 -9.05 -14.42 14.51
N GLN A 441 -8.66 -14.71 15.76
CA GLN A 441 -9.40 -14.25 16.93
C GLN A 441 -9.39 -12.72 17.07
N GLN A 442 -8.25 -12.06 16.83
CA GLN A 442 -8.17 -10.60 16.85
C GLN A 442 -9.04 -9.97 15.75
N MET A 443 -9.03 -10.50 14.54
CA MET A 443 -9.90 -10.03 13.45
C MET A 443 -11.38 -10.25 13.77
N LYS A 444 -11.72 -11.39 14.38
CA LYS A 444 -13.09 -11.65 14.85
C LYS A 444 -13.49 -10.67 15.95
N PHE A 445 -12.59 -10.35 16.88
CA PHE A 445 -12.80 -9.35 17.91
C PHE A 445 -13.03 -7.97 17.28
N LEU A 446 -12.13 -7.49 16.42
CA LEU A 446 -12.25 -6.18 15.76
C LEU A 446 -13.54 -6.05 14.94
N ARG A 447 -13.96 -7.11 14.26
CA ARG A 447 -15.19 -7.11 13.46
C ARG A 447 -16.46 -7.12 14.31
N ASN A 448 -16.42 -7.76 15.47
CA ASN A 448 -17.58 -7.92 16.34
C ASN A 448 -17.59 -6.93 17.52
N HIS A 449 -16.55 -6.12 17.68
CA HIS A 449 -16.47 -5.10 18.71
C HIS A 449 -17.50 -4.02 18.41
N ASN A 450 -18.45 -3.82 19.32
CA ASN A 450 -19.45 -2.78 19.18
C ASN A 450 -18.75 -1.41 19.37
N PRO A 451 -18.69 -0.55 18.35
CA PRO A 451 -18.04 0.76 18.46
C PRO A 451 -18.84 1.77 19.30
N GLY A 452 -20.00 1.38 19.85
CA GLY A 452 -20.90 2.22 20.62
C GLY A 452 -21.92 2.98 19.76
N PHE A 453 -22.02 2.65 18.47
CA PHE A 453 -22.97 3.22 17.52
C PHE A 453 -23.34 2.20 16.43
N ASP A 454 -24.54 2.36 15.87
CA ASP A 454 -25.07 1.44 14.87
C ASP A 454 -24.48 1.74 13.48
N ARG A 455 -23.91 0.70 12.86
CA ARG A 455 -23.29 0.76 11.53
C ARG A 455 -24.02 -0.09 10.48
N ALA A 456 -25.02 -0.86 10.90
CA ALA A 456 -25.70 -1.81 10.05
C ALA A 456 -26.61 -1.11 9.03
N GLN A 457 -26.53 -1.53 7.78
CA GLN A 457 -27.42 -1.08 6.68
C GLN A 457 -27.37 0.42 6.36
N ILE A 458 -26.25 1.09 6.68
CA ILE A 458 -26.04 2.50 6.34
C ILE A 458 -25.35 2.59 4.98
N MET A 459 -25.92 3.39 4.08
CA MET A 459 -25.34 3.72 2.78
C MET A 459 -24.92 5.19 2.78
N ALA A 460 -23.64 5.44 2.49
CA ALA A 460 -23.13 6.80 2.28
C ALA A 460 -23.21 7.15 0.79
N ILE A 461 -23.76 8.33 0.48
CA ILE A 461 -23.85 8.86 -0.89
C ILE A 461 -23.15 10.22 -0.90
N SER A 462 -22.03 10.31 -1.61
CA SER A 462 -21.28 11.56 -1.73
C SER A 462 -21.94 12.50 -2.74
N SER A 463 -22.15 13.75 -2.35
CA SER A 463 -22.49 14.82 -3.30
C SER A 463 -21.26 15.23 -4.10
N PRO A 464 -21.42 15.74 -5.34
CA PRO A 464 -20.46 16.70 -5.88
C PRO A 464 -20.28 17.88 -4.93
N ASP A 465 -19.05 18.31 -4.68
CA ASP A 465 -18.75 19.48 -3.83
C ASP A 465 -18.86 20.82 -4.58
N ASP A 466 -19.99 21.05 -5.26
CA ASP A 466 -20.32 22.35 -5.85
C ASP A 466 -21.47 23.05 -5.10
N SER A 467 -21.62 24.36 -5.33
CA SER A 467 -22.66 25.17 -4.68
C SER A 467 -24.08 24.63 -4.96
N ALA A 468 -24.29 24.04 -6.14
CA ALA A 468 -25.54 23.41 -6.53
C ALA A 468 -25.80 22.10 -5.76
N GLY A 469 -24.77 21.25 -5.58
CA GLY A 469 -24.85 20.01 -4.81
C GLY A 469 -25.13 20.28 -3.35
N ARG A 470 -24.37 21.20 -2.72
CA ARG A 470 -24.57 21.60 -1.32
C ARG A 470 -25.96 22.15 -1.04
N SER A 471 -26.50 22.98 -1.94
CA SER A 471 -27.84 23.56 -1.77
C SER A 471 -28.97 22.54 -2.02
N LYS A 472 -28.78 21.58 -2.93
CA LYS A 472 -29.79 20.56 -3.26
C LYS A 472 -29.79 19.35 -2.33
N MET A 473 -28.70 19.10 -1.61
CA MET A 473 -28.59 17.91 -0.75
C MET A 473 -29.65 17.89 0.35
N LYS A 474 -30.01 19.04 0.93
CA LYS A 474 -31.11 19.13 1.90
C LYS A 474 -32.46 18.70 1.29
N ALA A 475 -32.76 19.15 0.07
CA ALA A 475 -33.98 18.78 -0.63
C ALA A 475 -33.99 17.29 -1.01
N PHE A 476 -32.86 16.77 -1.48
CA PHE A 476 -32.70 15.35 -1.79
C PHE A 476 -32.88 14.46 -0.56
N ALA A 477 -32.28 14.83 0.57
CA ALA A 477 -32.47 14.14 1.84
C ALA A 477 -33.95 14.16 2.28
N ALA A 478 -34.64 15.29 2.13
CA ALA A 478 -36.08 15.38 2.41
C ALA A 478 -36.90 14.43 1.51
N MET A 479 -36.59 14.33 0.22
CA MET A 479 -37.24 13.38 -0.70
C MET A 479 -36.98 11.91 -0.31
N LEU A 480 -35.75 11.59 0.12
CA LEU A 480 -35.40 10.24 0.57
C LEU A 480 -36.12 9.86 1.86
N ARG A 481 -36.28 10.80 2.80
CA ARG A 481 -37.04 10.57 4.05
C ARG A 481 -38.52 10.25 3.81
N GLN A 482 -39.07 10.62 2.65
CA GLN A 482 -40.46 10.28 2.28
C GLN A 482 -40.60 8.83 1.77
N GLN A 483 -39.51 8.13 1.49
CA GLN A 483 -39.54 6.76 1.00
C GLN A 483 -39.73 5.79 2.17
N SER A 484 -40.75 4.93 2.10
CA SER A 484 -41.09 3.99 3.18
C SER A 484 -40.00 2.96 3.50
N TYR A 485 -39.10 2.70 2.54
CA TYR A 485 -37.96 1.79 2.70
C TYR A 485 -36.71 2.47 3.28
N VAL A 486 -36.73 3.79 3.49
CA VAL A 486 -35.64 4.56 4.09
C VAL A 486 -36.03 4.94 5.51
N GLN A 487 -35.36 4.36 6.51
CA GLN A 487 -35.70 4.60 7.92
C GLN A 487 -35.29 6.00 8.40
N GLN A 488 -34.06 6.42 8.09
CA GLN A 488 -33.51 7.72 8.47
C GLN A 488 -32.51 8.20 7.41
N VAL A 489 -32.35 9.53 7.32
CA VAL A 489 -31.37 10.18 6.45
C VAL A 489 -30.74 11.33 7.22
N THR A 490 -29.42 11.42 7.20
CA THR A 490 -28.63 12.55 7.72
C THR A 490 -27.86 13.17 6.55
N VAL A 491 -27.67 14.48 6.60
CA VAL A 491 -26.77 15.21 5.70
C VAL A 491 -25.57 15.69 6.50
N GLY A 492 -24.38 15.31 6.08
CA GLY A 492 -23.16 15.66 6.79
C GLY A 492 -21.91 14.99 6.23
N SER A 493 -20.82 15.09 6.99
CA SER A 493 -19.56 14.40 6.74
C SER A 493 -19.74 12.88 6.79
N ASN A 494 -19.04 12.18 5.89
CA ASN A 494 -19.04 10.73 5.86
C ASN A 494 -18.18 10.16 6.99
N VAL A 495 -18.81 9.44 7.93
CA VAL A 495 -18.12 8.85 9.10
C VAL A 495 -17.86 7.35 8.91
N MET A 496 -18.29 6.80 7.77
CA MET A 496 -18.20 5.37 7.45
C MET A 496 -17.01 5.04 6.53
N SER A 497 -16.38 6.05 5.93
CA SER A 497 -15.17 5.89 5.15
C SER A 497 -13.93 5.92 6.06
N VAL A 498 -13.25 4.78 6.18
CA VAL A 498 -11.96 4.67 6.88
C VAL A 498 -10.82 5.27 6.02
N GLU A 499 -11.09 5.56 4.74
CA GLU A 499 -10.11 5.98 3.75
C GLU A 499 -10.12 7.49 3.45
N GLU A 500 -11.08 8.25 3.98
CA GLU A 500 -11.16 9.69 3.76
C GLU A 500 -10.33 10.48 4.78
N ILE A 501 -9.59 11.46 4.27
CA ILE A 501 -8.93 12.49 5.07
C ILE A 501 -10.05 13.28 5.76
N TYR A 502 -10.20 13.11 7.07
CA TYR A 502 -11.18 13.90 7.83
C TYR A 502 -10.82 15.39 7.73
N PRO A 503 -11.81 16.28 7.52
CA PRO A 503 -11.59 17.71 7.58
C PRO A 503 -10.95 18.04 8.92
N ALA A 504 -9.71 18.53 8.89
CA ALA A 504 -8.95 18.86 10.07
C ALA A 504 -8.71 20.36 10.06
N GLY A 505 -8.96 21.03 11.17
CA GLY A 505 -8.77 22.46 11.26
C GLY A 505 -8.36 22.88 12.65
N THR A 506 -7.91 24.12 12.74
CA THR A 506 -7.53 24.73 14.00
C THR A 506 -8.75 24.89 14.91
N THR A 507 -8.66 24.33 16.10
CA THR A 507 -9.63 24.46 17.20
C THR A 507 -8.95 25.20 18.34
N ILE A 508 -9.53 26.32 18.71
CA ILE A 508 -9.08 27.17 19.80
C ILE A 508 -10.07 27.02 20.95
N PHE A 509 -9.56 26.75 22.14
CA PHE A 509 -10.37 26.67 23.34
C PHE A 509 -9.57 27.08 24.57
N LYS A 510 -10.25 27.23 25.72
CA LYS A 510 -9.59 27.51 26.99
C LYS A 510 -9.39 26.22 27.79
N SER A 511 -8.16 25.94 28.20
CA SER A 511 -7.80 24.87 29.13
C SER A 511 -7.23 25.49 30.40
N ASN A 512 -7.90 25.31 31.54
CA ASN A 512 -7.50 25.90 32.83
C ASN A 512 -7.21 27.42 32.74
N GLY A 513 -8.04 28.16 32.00
CA GLY A 513 -7.91 29.60 31.80
C GLY A 513 -6.88 30.04 30.75
N LYS A 514 -6.10 29.12 30.16
CA LYS A 514 -5.15 29.42 29.08
C LYS A 514 -5.73 29.11 27.71
N ARG A 515 -5.53 30.01 26.74
CA ARG A 515 -5.83 29.75 25.33
C ARG A 515 -4.94 28.60 24.86
N LYS A 516 -5.56 27.59 24.26
CA LYS A 516 -4.90 26.42 23.69
C LYS A 516 -5.40 26.23 22.26
N GLU A 517 -4.50 25.80 21.39
CA GLU A 517 -4.78 25.66 19.97
C GLU A 517 -4.34 24.29 19.48
N VAL A 518 -5.29 23.51 18.96
CA VAL A 518 -5.02 22.15 18.50
C VAL A 518 -5.67 21.94 17.15
N ILE A 519 -5.18 20.98 16.37
CA ILE A 519 -5.96 20.50 15.24
C ILE A 519 -6.94 19.45 15.73
N SER A 520 -8.21 19.63 15.36
CA SER A 520 -9.24 18.62 15.55
C SER A 520 -9.85 18.22 14.22
N ASN A 521 -10.30 16.98 14.14
CA ASN A 521 -11.15 16.52 13.04
C ASN A 521 -12.56 17.06 13.26
N TYR A 522 -13.10 17.73 12.25
CA TYR A 522 -14.46 18.25 12.23
C TYR A 522 -15.36 17.32 11.43
N PHE A 523 -16.51 17.03 12.00
CA PHE A 523 -17.61 16.37 11.32
C PHE A 523 -18.77 17.35 11.26
N PHE A 524 -19.16 17.75 10.05
CA PHE A 524 -20.38 18.50 9.85
C PHE A 524 -21.53 17.52 9.93
N ILE A 525 -22.47 17.74 10.86
CA ILE A 525 -23.58 16.84 11.10
C ILE A 525 -24.87 17.63 11.22
N ASP A 526 -26.00 17.01 10.87
CA ASP A 526 -27.32 17.54 11.17
C ASP A 526 -27.90 16.91 12.45
N GLU A 527 -29.08 17.38 12.86
CA GLU A 527 -29.78 16.89 14.05
C GLU A 527 -30.17 15.40 13.97
N HIS A 528 -30.21 14.82 12.77
CA HIS A 528 -30.54 13.41 12.56
C HIS A 528 -29.34 12.47 12.69
N PHE A 529 -28.12 13.01 12.71
CA PHE A 529 -26.90 12.21 12.71
C PHE A 529 -26.77 11.29 13.94
N LEU A 530 -26.90 11.85 15.15
CA LEU A 530 -26.84 11.08 16.41
C LEU A 530 -27.97 10.04 16.50
N PRO A 531 -29.26 10.39 16.24
CA PRO A 531 -30.36 9.42 16.21
C PRO A 531 -30.18 8.30 15.19
N MET A 532 -29.67 8.61 13.98
CA MET A 532 -29.48 7.63 12.92
C MET A 532 -28.42 6.60 13.28
N LEU A 533 -27.34 7.04 13.92
CA LEU A 533 -26.27 6.16 14.40
C LEU A 533 -26.52 5.63 15.82
N ASN A 534 -27.65 5.97 16.44
CA ASN A 534 -27.98 5.60 17.82
C ASN A 534 -26.86 5.98 18.81
N ILE A 535 -26.19 7.12 18.57
CA ILE A 535 -25.12 7.63 19.43
C ILE A 535 -25.75 8.24 20.67
N LYS A 536 -25.35 7.74 21.84
CA LYS A 536 -25.83 8.24 23.13
C LYS A 536 -25.01 9.45 23.60
N LEU A 537 -25.69 10.56 23.87
CA LEU A 537 -25.08 11.71 24.54
C LEU A 537 -24.95 11.44 26.04
N LEU A 538 -23.74 11.63 26.57
CA LEU A 538 -23.47 11.50 28.01
C LEU A 538 -23.93 12.73 28.80
N GLN A 539 -23.77 13.92 28.22
CA GLN A 539 -24.14 15.21 28.81
C GLN A 539 -24.58 16.18 27.72
N GLY A 540 -25.42 17.15 28.08
CA GLY A 540 -25.91 18.18 27.16
C GLY A 540 -27.11 17.73 26.33
N ARG A 541 -27.22 18.27 25.12
CA ARG A 541 -28.33 18.03 24.19
C ARG A 541 -27.82 17.90 22.75
N ASN A 542 -28.63 17.31 21.89
CA ASN A 542 -28.35 17.27 20.46
C ASN A 542 -28.44 18.67 19.83
N LEU A 543 -27.83 18.82 18.65
CA LEU A 543 -28.01 19.97 17.78
C LEU A 543 -29.46 20.00 17.27
N SER A 544 -29.97 21.21 17.03
CA SER A 544 -31.30 21.42 16.48
C SER A 544 -31.26 22.45 15.36
N SER A 545 -31.96 22.17 14.26
CA SER A 545 -32.08 23.08 13.13
C SER A 545 -32.96 24.31 13.44
N ASP A 546 -33.73 24.29 14.53
CA ASP A 546 -34.57 25.42 14.98
C ASP A 546 -33.80 26.45 15.81
N ARG A 547 -32.55 26.16 16.20
CA ARG A 547 -31.74 27.03 17.06
C ARG A 547 -30.62 27.71 16.29
N VAL A 548 -30.72 29.03 16.17
CA VAL A 548 -29.69 29.87 15.53
C VAL A 548 -28.30 29.67 16.18
N SER A 549 -28.23 29.45 17.49
CA SER A 549 -26.96 29.18 18.19
C SER A 549 -26.29 27.88 17.72
N ASP A 550 -27.07 26.89 17.31
CA ASP A 550 -26.55 25.60 16.86
C ASP A 550 -26.09 25.69 15.42
N ILE A 551 -26.86 26.40 14.58
CA ILE A 551 -26.52 26.68 13.18
C ILE A 551 -25.21 27.48 13.08
N ASN A 552 -25.03 28.47 13.94
CA ASN A 552 -23.92 29.43 13.84
C ASN A 552 -22.66 29.04 14.63
N GLY A 553 -22.65 27.88 15.31
CA GLY A 553 -21.49 27.49 16.13
C GLY A 553 -21.75 26.43 17.20
N GLY A 554 -22.78 25.59 17.03
CA GLY A 554 -23.01 24.47 17.94
C GLY A 554 -22.01 23.35 17.70
N PHE A 555 -21.30 22.91 18.74
CA PHE A 555 -20.36 21.78 18.66
C PHE A 555 -20.75 20.65 19.59
N ILE A 556 -20.57 19.42 19.12
CA ILE A 556 -20.59 18.20 19.93
C ILE A 556 -19.17 17.64 19.92
N VAL A 557 -18.63 17.35 21.11
CA VAL A 557 -17.28 16.81 21.29
C VAL A 557 -17.33 15.41 21.87
N ASN A 558 -16.37 14.57 21.52
CA ASN A 558 -16.23 13.22 22.08
C ASN A 558 -15.46 13.22 23.41
N GLU A 559 -15.48 12.10 24.13
CA GLU A 559 -14.79 11.97 25.41
C GLU A 559 -13.27 12.18 25.32
N ALA A 560 -12.65 11.84 24.18
CA ALA A 560 -11.23 12.03 23.96
C ALA A 560 -10.87 13.52 23.90
N PHE A 561 -11.70 14.34 23.23
CA PHE A 561 -11.54 15.78 23.19
C PHE A 561 -11.71 16.41 24.58
N VAL A 562 -12.72 16.00 25.35
CA VAL A 562 -12.94 16.49 26.72
C VAL A 562 -11.75 16.15 27.63
N LYS A 563 -11.19 14.94 27.53
CA LYS A 563 -9.98 14.55 28.27
C LYS A 563 -8.76 15.37 27.86
N MET A 564 -8.60 15.63 26.57
CA MET A 564 -7.52 16.45 26.01
C MET A 564 -7.63 17.93 26.43
N SER A 565 -8.85 18.45 26.50
CA SER A 565 -9.10 19.85 26.89
C SER A 565 -8.97 20.08 28.39
N GLY A 566 -9.06 19.01 29.19
CA GLY A 566 -8.98 19.08 30.65
C GLY A 566 -10.24 19.66 31.29
N TRP A 567 -11.35 19.74 30.55
CA TRP A 567 -12.61 20.26 31.07
C TRP A 567 -13.25 19.30 32.06
N LYS A 568 -13.73 19.85 33.18
CA LYS A 568 -14.53 19.10 34.16
C LYS A 568 -16.02 19.12 33.78
N ASN A 569 -16.51 20.26 33.30
CA ASN A 569 -17.88 20.45 32.81
C ASN A 569 -17.82 20.97 31.37
N PRO A 570 -17.93 20.09 30.36
CA PRO A 570 -17.73 20.50 28.96
C PRO A 570 -18.93 21.27 28.37
N VAL A 571 -20.11 21.19 28.98
CA VAL A 571 -21.32 21.83 28.46
C VAL A 571 -21.24 23.35 28.65
N GLY A 572 -21.33 24.09 27.55
CA GLY A 572 -21.29 25.56 27.55
C GLY A 572 -19.90 26.17 27.47
N GLU A 573 -18.84 25.35 27.41
CA GLU A 573 -17.48 25.84 27.19
C GLU A 573 -17.32 26.40 25.77
N PRO A 574 -16.72 27.59 25.60
CA PRO A 574 -16.52 28.17 24.29
C PRO A 574 -15.44 27.41 23.51
N ILE A 575 -15.80 27.02 22.30
CA ILE A 575 -14.88 26.53 21.27
C ILE A 575 -14.96 27.52 20.13
N ASP A 576 -13.79 27.94 19.66
CA ASP A 576 -13.67 28.63 18.39
C ASP A 576 -13.02 27.66 17.41
N GLY A 577 -13.69 27.45 16.29
CA GLY A 577 -13.24 26.54 15.26
C GLY A 577 -13.18 27.28 13.95
N SER A 578 -12.00 27.37 13.35
CA SER A 578 -11.91 27.64 11.92
C SER A 578 -12.34 26.38 11.19
N ALA A 579 -13.64 26.13 11.13
CA ALA A 579 -14.23 25.14 10.25
C ALA A 579 -14.24 25.69 8.81
N ALA A 580 -13.05 25.98 8.31
CA ALA A 580 -12.84 26.52 6.99
C ALA A 580 -11.56 25.91 6.42
N LEU A 581 -11.72 25.03 5.44
CA LEU A 581 -11.08 25.35 4.18
C LEU A 581 -12.04 26.38 3.56
N PRO A 582 -11.78 27.69 3.60
CA PRO A 582 -10.48 28.37 3.64
C PRO A 582 -10.27 29.26 4.89
N ILE A 583 -9.05 29.33 5.43
CA ILE A 583 -8.65 30.53 6.16
C ILE A 583 -8.37 31.63 5.14
N THR A 584 -9.45 32.18 4.57
CA THR A 584 -9.41 33.52 4.00
C THR A 584 -9.21 34.50 5.15
N PHE A 585 -7.98 35.00 5.31
CA PHE A 585 -7.78 36.28 5.97
C PHE A 585 -8.22 37.36 4.97
N THR A 586 -9.42 37.92 5.16
CA THR A 586 -9.73 39.27 4.66
C THR A 586 -8.99 40.30 5.48
#